data_AF-A0AAX2IB99-F1
#
_entry.id   AF-A0AAX2IB99-F1
#
_cell.length_a   1.000
_cell.length_b   1.000
_cell.length_c   1.000
_cell.angle_alpha   90.00
_cell.angle_beta   90.00
_cell.angle_gamma   90.00
#
_symmetry.space_group_name_H-M   'P 1'
#
loop_
_entity.id
_entity.type
_entity.pdbx_description
1 polymer ?
#
loop_
_entity_poly.entity_id
_entity_poly.type
_entity_poly.pdbx_seq_one_letter_code
_entity_poly.pdbx_strand_id
1 'polypeptide(L)'
;MSEEEFQFLWQIQSSLSFHYKHAPTFVLCCEQLYLFTPFKIKNIDPKKVEKVGYHYARGGSFLVEIQSPETTKFEVYNSVYPYFASLIEMYNPNADIENYE
;
A
#
# COMPACT_ATOMS: atom_id res chain seq x y z
N MET A 1 13.47 -6.96 -5.12
CA MET A 1 13.43 -7.92 -4.02
C MET A 1 13.41 -9.30 -4.63
N SER A 2 14.32 -10.18 -4.25
CA SER A 2 14.25 -11.60 -4.64
C SER A 2 13.09 -12.29 -3.90
N GLU A 3 12.73 -13.51 -4.33
CA GLU A 3 11.70 -14.29 -3.63
C GLU A 3 12.13 -14.61 -2.19
N GLU A 4 13.40 -14.93 -1.98
CA GLU A 4 13.95 -15.23 -0.66
C GLU A 4 13.88 -14.03 0.28
N GLU A 5 14.22 -12.83 -0.21
CA GLU A 5 14.10 -11.58 0.54
C GLU A 5 12.65 -11.26 0.90
N PHE A 6 11.72 -11.50 -0.03
CA PHE A 6 10.29 -11.30 0.20
C PHE A 6 9.75 -12.26 1.26
N GLN A 7 10.10 -13.54 1.19
CA GLN A 7 9.73 -14.54 2.20
C GLN A 7 10.29 -14.19 3.57
N PHE A 8 11.53 -13.70 3.64
CA PHE A 8 12.12 -13.23 4.89
C PHE A 8 11.37 -12.02 5.46
N LEU A 9 11.02 -11.03 4.63
CA LEU A 9 10.21 -9.88 5.04
C LEU A 9 8.82 -10.30 5.54
N TRP A 10 8.20 -11.27 4.87
CA TRP A 10 6.93 -11.86 5.27
C TRP A 10 7.01 -12.55 6.65
N GLN A 11 8.10 -13.27 6.93
CA GLN A 11 8.36 -13.89 8.23
C GLN A 11 8.54 -12.83 9.33
N ILE A 12 9.29 -11.75 9.05
CA ILE A 12 9.43 -10.61 9.96
C ILE A 12 8.05 -10.06 10.30
N GLN A 13 7.25 -9.70 9.30
CA GLN A 13 5.90 -9.15 9.51
C GLN A 13 5.00 -10.13 10.31
N SER A 14 5.09 -11.42 10.01
CA SER A 14 4.32 -12.46 10.71
C SER A 14 4.68 -12.59 12.19
N SER A 15 5.93 -12.26 12.56
CA SER A 15 6.42 -12.27 13.94
C SER A 15 6.02 -11.03 14.76
N LEU A 16 5.57 -9.96 14.10
CA LEU A 16 5.15 -8.73 14.77
C LEU A 16 3.78 -8.89 15.45
N SER A 17 3.57 -8.15 16.55
CA SER A 17 2.24 -8.03 17.14
C SER A 17 1.27 -7.40 16.15
N PHE A 18 -0.02 -7.72 16.27
CA PHE A 18 -1.05 -7.30 15.31
C PHE A 18 -1.01 -5.78 15.02
N HIS A 19 -0.76 -4.97 16.04
CA HIS A 19 -0.68 -3.51 15.92
C HIS A 19 0.48 -3.00 15.05
N TYR A 20 1.57 -3.77 14.92
CA TYR A 20 2.76 -3.37 14.16
C TYR A 20 2.84 -4.01 12.77
N LYS A 21 1.92 -4.92 12.41
CA LYS A 21 1.93 -5.58 11.09
C LYS A 21 1.75 -4.62 9.91
N HIS A 22 1.28 -3.40 10.17
CA HIS A 22 1.02 -2.37 9.18
C HIS A 22 2.07 -1.24 9.18
N ALA A 23 3.17 -1.40 9.92
CA ALA A 23 4.21 -0.40 10.06
C ALA A 23 5.54 -0.95 9.50
N PRO A 24 6.06 -0.39 8.39
CA PRO A 24 5.48 0.66 7.56
C PRO A 24 4.25 0.19 6.79
N THR A 25 3.40 1.12 6.34
CA THR A 25 2.17 0.78 5.63
C THR A 25 2.44 0.26 4.22
N PHE A 26 3.44 0.84 3.55
CA PHE A 26 3.92 0.38 2.26
C PHE A 26 5.42 0.69 2.11
N VAL A 27 6.07 -0.03 1.20
CA VAL A 27 7.45 0.21 0.80
C VAL A 27 7.53 0.12 -0.72
N LEU A 28 8.21 1.08 -1.35
CA LEU A 28 8.64 0.97 -2.74
C LEU A 28 10.00 0.26 -2.76
N CYS A 29 10.11 -0.86 -3.48
CA CYS A 29 11.37 -1.57 -3.67
C CYS A 29 11.43 -2.14 -5.09
N CYS A 30 12.55 -1.93 -5.79
CA CYS A 30 12.74 -2.41 -7.18
C CYS A 30 11.55 -2.06 -8.11
N GLU A 31 11.07 -0.82 -8.05
CA GLU A 31 9.91 -0.31 -8.82
C GLU A 31 8.56 -1.00 -8.53
N GLN A 32 8.49 -1.85 -7.50
CA GLN A 32 7.27 -2.51 -7.05
C GLN A 32 6.83 -1.94 -5.72
N LEU A 33 5.51 -1.88 -5.52
CA LEU A 33 4.89 -1.38 -4.30
C LEU A 33 4.45 -2.54 -3.43
N TYR A 34 5.03 -2.64 -2.25
CA TYR A 34 4.73 -3.66 -1.26
C TYR A 34 3.83 -3.07 -0.18
N LEU A 35 2.57 -3.50 -0.13
CA LEU A 35 1.56 -3.05 0.83
C LEU A 35 1.48 -4.02 2.00
N PHE A 36 1.60 -3.49 3.21
CA PHE A 36 1.55 -4.27 4.44
C PHE A 36 0.11 -4.33 4.96
N THR A 37 -0.55 -5.45 4.71
CA THR A 37 -1.88 -5.75 5.28
C THR A 37 -1.72 -6.68 6.50
N PRO A 38 -2.73 -6.85 7.38
CA PRO A 38 -2.56 -7.62 8.61
C PRO A 38 -2.31 -9.12 8.35
N PHE A 39 -2.67 -9.61 7.16
CA PHE A 39 -2.66 -11.03 6.81
C PHE A 39 -1.73 -11.40 5.66
N LYS A 40 -1.23 -10.42 4.90
CA LYS A 40 -0.28 -10.62 3.79
C LYS A 40 0.40 -9.34 3.35
N ILE A 41 1.63 -9.46 2.85
CA ILE A 41 2.21 -8.41 2.00
C ILE A 41 1.62 -8.59 0.61
N LYS A 42 1.11 -7.50 0.04
CA LYS A 42 0.60 -7.44 -1.33
C LYS A 42 1.60 -6.69 -2.19
N ASN A 43 1.98 -7.28 -3.32
CA ASN A 43 2.83 -6.63 -4.32
C ASN A 43 1.93 -6.03 -5.41
N ILE A 44 2.14 -4.77 -5.76
CA ILE A 44 1.47 -4.06 -6.85
C ILE A 44 2.51 -3.37 -7.73
N ASP A 45 2.31 -3.44 -9.03
CA ASP A 45 3.02 -2.62 -10.00
C ASP A 45 2.36 -1.23 -10.06
N PRO A 46 3.01 -0.16 -9.55
CA PRO A 46 2.40 1.16 -9.48
C PRO A 46 2.08 1.73 -10.87
N LYS A 47 2.74 1.25 -11.93
CA LYS A 47 2.48 1.66 -13.32
C LYS A 47 1.14 1.13 -13.86
N LYS A 48 0.56 0.12 -13.21
CA LYS A 48 -0.71 -0.52 -13.60
C LYS A 48 -1.88 -0.14 -12.71
N VAL A 49 -1.70 0.84 -11.82
CA VAL A 49 -2.79 1.35 -11.00
C VAL A 49 -3.70 2.20 -11.87
N GLU A 50 -4.96 1.80 -11.99
CA GLU A 50 -5.98 2.50 -12.77
C GLU A 50 -6.71 3.53 -11.93
N LYS A 51 -7.03 3.17 -10.68
CA LYS A 51 -7.76 4.03 -9.75
C LYS A 51 -7.32 3.83 -8.31
N VAL A 52 -7.28 4.92 -7.54
CA VAL A 52 -7.10 4.94 -6.09
C VAL A 52 -8.27 5.68 -5.46
N GLY A 53 -9.09 4.98 -4.70
CA GLY A 53 -10.15 5.57 -3.88
C GLY A 53 -9.91 5.34 -2.40
N TYR A 54 -10.60 6.08 -1.54
CA TYR A 54 -10.49 5.88 -0.10
C TYR A 54 -11.80 6.08 0.66
N HIS A 55 -11.86 5.47 1.84
CA HIS A 55 -12.92 5.69 2.83
C HIS A 55 -12.32 5.97 4.20
N TYR A 56 -12.95 6.86 4.97
CA TYR A 56 -12.58 7.11 6.36
C TYR A 56 -12.69 5.81 7.18
N ALA A 57 -11.58 5.44 7.81
CA ALA A 57 -11.51 4.36 8.79
C ALA A 57 -11.34 4.93 10.21
N ARG A 58 -11.33 4.05 11.21
CA ARG A 58 -11.23 4.47 12.63
C ARG A 58 -9.80 4.85 12.97
N GLY A 59 -9.63 5.84 13.85
CA GLY A 59 -8.32 6.17 14.42
C GLY A 59 -7.42 7.02 13.52
N GLY A 60 -8.00 7.82 12.61
CA GLY A 60 -7.24 8.72 11.74
C GLY A 60 -6.58 8.02 10.55
N SER A 61 -7.18 6.92 10.09
CA SER A 61 -6.72 6.19 8.91
C SER A 61 -7.76 6.21 7.79
N PHE A 62 -7.30 5.84 6.59
CA PHE A 62 -8.11 5.56 5.43
C PHE A 62 -8.00 4.09 5.07
N LEU A 63 -9.14 3.49 4.74
CA LEU A 63 -9.16 2.26 3.97
C LEU A 63 -9.03 2.64 2.50
N VAL A 64 -7.87 2.40 1.91
CA VAL A 64 -7.58 2.70 0.51
C VAL A 64 -7.90 1.48 -0.34
N GLU A 65 -8.58 1.71 -1.45
CA GLU A 65 -8.88 0.73 -2.47
C GLU A 65 -8.14 1.10 -3.76
N ILE A 66 -7.26 0.19 -4.18
CA ILE A 66 -6.46 0.33 -5.39
C ILE A 66 -7.03 -0.61 -6.43
N GLN A 67 -7.48 -0.05 -7.55
CA GLN A 67 -7.77 -0.81 -8.75
C GLN A 67 -6.48 -0.90 -9.56
N SER A 68 -5.97 -2.12 -9.64
CA SER A 68 -4.91 -2.56 -10.54
C SER A 68 -5.41 -3.86 -11.19
N PRO A 69 -4.63 -4.67 -11.93
CA PRO A 69 -5.16 -5.93 -12.50
C PRO A 69 -5.91 -6.81 -11.47
N GLU A 70 -5.58 -6.68 -10.18
CA GLU A 70 -6.46 -7.08 -9.07
C GLU A 70 -6.77 -5.88 -8.15
N THR A 71 -8.00 -5.81 -7.64
CA THR A 71 -8.37 -4.86 -6.60
C THR A 71 -7.71 -5.24 -5.27
N THR A 72 -6.96 -4.29 -4.69
CA THR A 72 -6.31 -4.47 -3.39
C THR A 72 -6.76 -3.40 -2.41
N LYS A 73 -7.03 -3.80 -1.16
CA LYS A 73 -7.37 -2.89 -0.08
C LYS A 73 -6.32 -2.94 1.01
N PHE A 74 -5.98 -1.79 1.56
CA PHE A 74 -5.09 -1.67 2.71
C PHE A 74 -5.41 -0.41 3.50
N GLU A 75 -5.02 -0.41 4.77
CA GLU A 75 -5.24 0.73 5.66
C GLU A 75 -3.98 1.58 5.73
N VAL A 76 -4.12 2.91 5.62
CA VAL A 76 -3.02 3.87 5.72
C VAL A 76 -3.43 5.03 6.62
N TYR A 77 -2.49 5.57 7.39
CA TYR A 77 -2.77 6.79 8.16
C TYR A 77 -3.09 7.95 7.21
N ASN A 78 -4.03 8.81 7.61
CA ASN A 78 -4.39 10.01 6.83
C ASN A 78 -3.18 10.91 6.53
N SER A 79 -2.23 11.00 7.45
CA SER A 79 -0.97 11.74 7.30
C SER A 79 -0.01 11.12 6.29
N VAL A 80 -0.16 9.83 6.00
CA VAL A 80 0.68 9.09 5.06
C VAL A 80 0.05 9.01 3.67
N TYR A 81 -1.29 9.12 3.57
CA TYR A 81 -2.01 9.00 2.30
C TYR A 81 -1.55 9.97 1.19
N PRO A 82 -1.29 11.27 1.43
CA PRO A 82 -0.81 12.17 0.37
C PRO A 82 0.51 11.70 -0.26
N TYR A 83 1.40 11.10 0.53
CA TYR A 83 2.66 10.54 0.03
C TYR A 83 2.43 9.29 -0.83
N PHE A 84 1.47 8.44 -0.43
CA PHE A 84 1.05 7.30 -1.24
C PHE A 84 0.46 7.76 -2.58
N ALA A 85 -0.47 8.72 -2.56
CA ALA A 85 -1.10 9.27 -3.77
C ALA A 85 -0.05 9.87 -4.72
N SER A 86 0.83 10.72 -4.20
CA SER A 86 1.94 11.33 -4.97
C SER A 86 2.88 10.29 -5.57
N LEU A 87 3.13 9.18 -4.86
CA LEU A 87 3.94 8.08 -5.37
C LEU A 87 3.27 7.39 -6.55
N ILE A 88 1.97 7.12 -6.48
CA ILE A 88 1.23 6.52 -7.61
C ILE A 88 1.24 7.47 -8.80
N GLU A 89 0.97 8.76 -8.59
CA GLU A 89 0.98 9.78 -9.65
C GLU A 89 2.34 9.87 -10.35
N MET A 90 3.44 9.76 -9.61
CA MET A 90 4.80 9.75 -10.17
C MET A 90 5.05 8.57 -11.13
N TYR A 91 4.47 7.40 -10.84
CA TYR A 91 4.66 6.19 -11.65
C TYR A 91 3.59 6.01 -12.74
N ASN A 92 2.38 6.52 -12.51
CA ASN A 92 1.29 6.54 -13.47
C ASN A 92 0.49 7.86 -13.37
N PRO A 93 0.88 8.89 -14.13
CA PRO A 93 0.17 10.18 -14.15
C PRO A 93 -1.27 10.10 -14.69
N ASN A 94 -1.65 8.98 -15.31
CA ASN A 94 -3.00 8.79 -15.85
C ASN A 94 -3.95 8.06 -14.87
N ALA A 95 -3.47 7.66 -13.70
CA ALA A 95 -4.31 7.02 -12.69
C ALA A 95 -5.37 7.99 -12.15
N ASP A 96 -6.59 7.52 -11.96
CA ASP A 96 -7.66 8.27 -11.28
C ASP A 96 -7.45 8.21 -9.76
N ILE A 97 -6.93 9.29 -9.16
CA ILE A 97 -6.55 9.31 -7.74
C ILE A 97 -7.44 10.30 -6.98
N GLU A 98 -8.18 9.81 -5.98
CA GLU A 98 -8.95 10.65 -5.08
C GLU A 98 -8.02 11.42 -4.14
N ASN A 99 -7.92 12.74 -4.28
CA ASN A 99 -7.06 13.54 -3.39
C ASN A 99 -7.73 13.81 -2.04
N TYR A 100 -6.91 13.87 -1.00
CA TYR A 100 -7.30 14.32 0.34
C TYR A 100 -6.67 15.69 0.60
N GLU A 101 -7.51 16.71 0.80
CA GLU A 101 -7.13 18.09 1.14
C GLU A 101 -7.09 18.32 2.66
#